data_AF-A0A451BBD3-F1
#
_entry.id   AF-A0A451BBD3-F1
#
_cell.length_a   1.000
_cell.length_b   1.000
_cell.length_c   1.000
_cell.angle_alpha   90.00
_cell.angle_beta   90.00
_cell.angle_gamma   90.00
#
_symmetry.space_group_name_H-M   'P 1'
#
loop_
_entity.id
_entity.type
_entity.pdbx_description
1 polymer ?
#
loop_
_entity_poly.entity_id
_entity_poly.type
_entity_poly.pdbx_seq_one_letter_code
_entity_poly.pdbx_strand_id
1 'polypeptide(L)' 'MSAIVKEVYDAFVGVCVSEEKFTLVAKAITGYGNRFSRIQSDLLILKWMVGLVIVVEVLPLLKGLVA' A
#
# COMPACT_ATOMS: atom_id res chain seq x y z
N MET A 1 -4.67 4.92 -7.85
CA MET A 1 -6.00 4.71 -7.24
C MET A 1 -7.10 5.46 -7.99
N SER A 2 -6.92 6.73 -8.33
CA SER A 2 -7.87 7.51 -9.16
C SER A 2 -8.18 6.87 -10.52
N ALA A 3 -7.17 6.31 -11.21
CA ALA A 3 -7.38 5.63 -12.49
C ALA A 3 -8.31 4.40 -12.42
N ILE A 4 -8.16 3.57 -11.38
CA ILE A 4 -9.00 2.37 -11.18
C ILE A 4 -10.45 2.77 -10.91
N VAL A 5 -10.67 3.81 -10.09
CA VAL A 5 -12.04 4.30 -9.81
C VAL A 5 -12.69 4.84 -11.08
N LYS A 6 -11.91 5.46 -11.98
CA LYS A 6 -12.38 5.98 -13.26
C LYS A 6 -12.74 4.88 -14.26
N GLU A 7 -11.91 3.83 -14.36
CA GLU A 7 -12.20 2.67 -15.22
C GLU A 7 -13.45 1.91 -14.75
N VAL A 8 -13.65 1.77 -13.44
CA VAL A 8 -14.86 1.17 -12.90
C VAL A 8 -16.07 2.07 -13.17
N TYR A 9 -15.94 3.40 -13.10
CA TYR A 9 -17.04 4.32 -13.47
C TYR A 9 -17.44 4.18 -14.93
N ASP A 10 -16.48 4.23 -15.85
CA ASP A 10 -16.74 4.06 -17.30
C ASP A 10 -17.38 2.70 -17.61
N ALA A 11 -16.90 1.63 -16.96
CA ALA A 11 -17.48 0.30 -17.12
C ALA A 11 -18.93 0.21 -16.59
N PHE A 12 -19.25 0.91 -15.49
CA PHE A 12 -20.61 0.92 -14.91
C PHE A 12 -21.57 1.84 -15.67
N VAL A 13 -21.11 2.97 -16.19
CA VAL A 13 -21.88 3.88 -17.08
C VAL A 13 -22.23 3.17 -18.38
N GLY A 14 -21.30 2.39 -18.95
CA GLY A 14 -21.55 1.57 -20.14
C GLY A 14 -22.61 0.48 -19.97
N VAL A 15 -22.96 0.12 -18.73
CA VAL A 15 -23.93 -0.94 -18.39
C VAL A 15 -25.23 -0.38 -17.76
N CYS A 16 -25.43 0.95 -17.74
CA CYS A 16 -26.63 1.60 -17.20
C CYS A 16 -26.96 1.25 -15.73
N VAL A 17 -25.94 1.19 -14.87
CA VAL A 17 -26.14 1.02 -13.43
C VAL A 17 -26.37 2.38 -12.76
N SER A 18 -27.42 2.50 -11.93
CA SER A 18 -27.74 3.70 -11.14
C SER A 18 -26.54 4.27 -10.37
N GLU A 19 -26.33 5.59 -10.44
CA GLU A 19 -25.25 6.32 -9.75
C GLU A 19 -25.18 6.05 -8.24
N GLU A 20 -26.30 5.71 -7.60
CA GLU A 20 -26.32 5.35 -6.18
C GLU A 20 -25.50 4.08 -5.88
N LYS A 21 -25.59 3.07 -6.76
CA LYS A 21 -24.82 1.83 -6.59
C LYS A 21 -23.33 2.07 -6.84
N PHE A 22 -23.00 2.94 -7.77
CA PHE A 22 -21.62 3.35 -8.01
C PHE A 22 -21.04 4.09 -6.80
N THR A 23 -21.81 5.02 -6.22
CA THR A 23 -21.39 5.78 -5.02
C THR A 23 -21.11 4.85 -3.85
N LEU A 24 -21.91 3.80 -3.66
CA LEU A 24 -21.66 2.77 -2.63
C LEU A 24 -20.37 1.99 -2.89
N VAL A 25 -20.11 1.58 -4.14
CA VAL A 25 -18.87 0.88 -4.52
C VAL A 25 -17.65 1.79 -4.36
N ALA A 26 -17.73 3.04 -4.82
CA ALA A 26 -16.67 4.04 -4.67
C ALA A 26 -16.37 4.30 -3.18
N LYS A 27 -17.40 4.37 -2.32
CA LYS A 27 -17.26 4.52 -0.86
C LYS A 27 -16.62 3.28 -0.22
N ALA A 28 -16.97 2.08 -0.68
CA ALA A 28 -16.31 0.85 -0.25
C ALA A 28 -14.81 0.83 -0.66
N ILE A 29 -14.49 1.22 -1.89
CA ILE A 29 -13.11 1.26 -2.41
C ILE A 29 -12.26 2.32 -1.68
N THR A 30 -12.82 3.51 -1.44
CA THR A 30 -12.13 4.55 -0.65
C THR A 30 -11.90 4.11 0.80
N GLY A 31 -12.83 3.37 1.40
CA GLY A 31 -12.63 2.73 2.70
C GLY A 31 -11.46 1.75 2.74
N TYR A 32 -11.14 1.07 1.64
CA TYR A 32 -9.96 0.21 1.51
C TYR A 32 -8.64 1.01 1.43
N GLY A 33 -8.66 2.23 0.89
CA GLY A 33 -7.48 3.09 0.80
C GLY A 33 -6.82 3.36 2.16
N ASN A 34 -7.63 3.55 3.21
CA ASN A 34 -7.12 3.79 4.56
C ASN A 34 -6.41 2.56 5.16
N ARG A 35 -6.89 1.34 4.85
CA ARG A 35 -6.23 0.10 5.28
C ARG A 35 -4.91 -0.11 4.55
N PHE A 36 -4.86 0.21 3.26
CA PHE A 36 -3.63 0.15 2.47
C PHE A 36 -2.55 1.12 2.98
N SER A 37 -2.92 2.34 3.35
CA SER A 37 -1.99 3.32 3.92
C SER A 37 -1.32 2.77 5.19
N ARG A 38 -2.12 2.20 6.09
CA ARG A 38 -1.61 1.60 7.34
C ARG A 38 -0.67 0.41 7.08
N ILE A 39 -1.00 -0.46 6.12
CA ILE A 39 -0.13 -1.58 5.74
C ILE A 39 1.21 -1.07 5.19
N GLN A 40 1.20 -0.01 4.37
CA GLN A 40 2.45 0.57 3.85
C GLN A 40 3.32 1.18 4.97
N SER A 41 2.70 1.85 5.95
CA SER A 41 3.40 2.38 7.11
C SER A 41 4.04 1.25 7.94
N ASP A 42 3.31 0.18 8.23
CA ASP A 42 3.83 -0.97 8.98
C ASP A 42 4.98 -1.67 8.22
N LEU A 43 4.86 -1.79 6.88
CA LEU A 43 5.91 -2.37 6.05
C LEU A 43 7.17 -1.49 6.02
N LEU A 44 7.01 -0.17 6.02
CA LEU A 44 8.11 0.78 6.05
C LEU A 44 8.86 0.68 7.39
N ILE A 45 8.13 0.60 8.51
CA ILE A 45 8.71 0.39 9.84
C ILE A 45 9.48 -0.93 9.87
N LEU A 46 8.87 -2.03 9.39
CA LEU A 46 9.51 -3.34 9.35
C LEU A 46 10.80 -3.33 8.52
N LYS A 47 10.78 -2.66 7.36
CA LYS A 47 11.97 -2.50 6.50
C LYS A 47 13.11 -1.80 7.25
N TRP A 48 12.82 -0.75 8.01
CA TRP A 48 13.83 -0.04 8.80
C TRP A 48 14.33 -0.86 9.98
N MET A 49 13.46 -1.61 10.67
CA MET A 49 13.87 -2.52 11.75
C MET A 49 14.83 -3.59 11.25
N VAL A 50 14.48 -4.26 10.14
CA VAL A 50 15.35 -5.29 9.53
C VAL A 50 16.67 -4.68 9.07
N GLY A 51 16.63 -3.51 8.41
CA GLY A 51 17.84 -2.81 7.99
C GLY A 51 18.77 -2.47 9.17
N LEU A 52 18.20 -2.01 10.29
CA LEU A 52 18.96 -1.66 11.49
C LEU A 52 19.59 -2.91 12.13
N VAL A 53 18.86 -4.03 12.21
CA VAL A 53 19.40 -5.32 12.67
C VAL A 53 20.57 -5.76 11.80
N ILE A 54 20.44 -5.67 10.46
CA ILE A 54 21.53 -6.02 9.54
C ILE A 54 22.75 -5.12 9.77
N VAL A 55 22.55 -3.81 9.94
CA VAL A 55 23.66 -2.89 10.22
C VAL A 55 24.35 -3.24 11.54
N VAL A 56 23.60 -3.54 12.60
CA VAL A 56 24.17 -3.89 13.91
C VAL A 56 24.92 -5.22 13.86
N GLU A 57 24.42 -6.23 13.16
CA GLU A 57 25.01 -7.57 13.12
C GLU A 57 26.14 -7.68 12.08
N VAL A 58 25.95 -7.12 10.89
CA VAL A 58 26.86 -7.34 9.75
C VAL A 58 28.02 -6.33 9.74
N LEU A 59 27.81 -5.09 10.20
CA LEU A 59 28.87 -4.08 10.20
C LEU A 59 30.05 -4.43 11.12
N PRO A 60 29.86 -4.98 12.35
CA PRO A 60 30.97 -5.43 13.19
C PRO A 60 31.69 -6.63 12.60
N LEU A 61 30.96 -7.57 12.00
CA LEU A 61 31.56 -8.74 11.33
C LEU A 61 32.45 -8.31 10.15
N LEU A 62 32.02 -7.35 9.35
CA LEU A 62 32.82 -6.80 8.26
C LEU A 62 34.07 -6.07 8.77
N LYS A 63 33.94 -5.29 9.85
CA LYS A 63 35.09 -4.63 10.49
C LYS A 63 36.09 -5.64 11.05
N GLY A 64 35.62 -6.74 11.64
CA GLY A 64 36.46 -7.81 12.16
C GLY A 64 37.12 -8.68 11.09
N LEU A 65 36.58 -8.72 9.86
CA LEU A 65 37.16 -9.45 8.72
C LEU A 65 38.24 -8.63 7.98
N VAL A 66 38.14 -7.30 8.03
CA VAL A 66 39.07 -6.38 7.32
C VAL A 66 40.25 -5.95 8.21
N ALA A 67 40.16 -6.16 9.53
CA ALA A 67 41.28 -5.98 10.48
C ALA A 67 42.20 -7.21 10.51
#